data_AF-W1YGM4-F1
#
_entry.id   AF-W1YGM4-F1
#
_cell.length_a   1.000
_cell.length_b   1.000
_cell.length_c   1.000
_cell.angle_alpha   90.00
_cell.angle_beta   90.00
_cell.angle_gamma   90.00
#
_symmetry.space_group_name_H-M   'P 1'
#
loop_
_entity.id
_entity.type
_entity.pdbx_description
1 polymer ?
#
loop_
_entity_poly.entity_id
_entity_poly.type
_entity_poly.pdbx_seq_one_letter_code
_entity_poly.pdbx_strand_id
1 'polypeptide(L)' 'VTPSFDKQFVRDWLTGPDSGSARSSGQQPPALPDDVIERTRARYLEAYERLTGHALAL' A
#
# COMPACT_ATOMS: atom_id res chain seq x y z
N VAL A 1 -16.28 -8.95 -1.44
CA VAL A 1 -15.07 -8.84 -2.28
C VAL A 1 -13.86 -9.08 -1.38
N THR A 2 -12.92 -9.92 -1.78
CA THR A 2 -11.70 -10.18 -1.01
C THR A 2 -10.76 -8.95 -1.11
N PRO A 3 -10.24 -8.43 0.01
CA PRO A 3 -9.27 -7.33 -0.01
C PRO A 3 -8.00 -7.68 -0.80
N SER A 4 -7.34 -6.67 -1.36
CA SER A 4 -6.02 -6.86 -1.99
C SER A 4 -4.99 -7.22 -0.92
N PHE A 5 -4.14 -8.22 -1.16
CA PHE A 5 -3.15 -8.64 -0.18
C PHE A 5 -2.11 -7.54 0.11
N ASP A 6 -1.62 -6.89 -0.93
CA ASP A 6 -0.49 -5.97 -0.93
C ASP A 6 -0.91 -4.49 -0.89
N LYS A 7 -1.97 -4.13 -1.61
CA LYS A 7 -2.34 -2.72 -1.84
C LYS A 7 -3.51 -2.24 -1.00
N GLN A 8 -4.03 -3.03 -0.07
CA GLN A 8 -5.21 -2.58 0.70
C GLN A 8 -4.89 -1.34 1.54
N PHE A 9 -3.71 -1.25 2.16
CA PHE A 9 -3.33 -0.07 2.95
C PHE A 9 -3.29 1.22 2.13
N VAL A 10 -2.66 1.19 0.94
CA VAL A 10 -2.65 2.34 0.02
C VAL A 10 -4.06 2.69 -0.45
N ARG A 11 -4.89 1.69 -0.76
CA ARG A 11 -6.28 1.91 -1.21
C ARG A 11 -7.11 2.55 -0.11
N ASP A 12 -7.00 2.05 1.11
CA ASP A 12 -7.73 2.55 2.27
C ASP A 12 -7.33 4.00 2.55
N TRP A 13 -6.02 4.28 2.57
CA TRP A 13 -5.50 5.63 2.76
C TRP A 13 -5.99 6.59 1.67
N LEU A 14 -5.83 6.25 0.38
CA LEU A 14 -6.27 7.07 -0.75
C LEU A 14 -7.81 7.27 -0.83
N THR A 15 -8.61 6.48 -0.09
CA THR A 15 -10.06 6.73 0.09
C THR A 15 -10.39 7.45 1.38
N GLY A 16 -9.43 7.52 2.30
CA GLY A 16 -9.63 8.04 3.64
C GLY A 16 -9.64 9.56 3.67
N PRO A 17 -10.14 10.13 4.79
CA PRO A 17 -10.26 11.58 4.97
C PRO A 17 -8.90 12.30 4.92
N ASP A 18 -7.83 11.62 5.34
CA ASP A 18 -6.49 12.21 5.46
C ASP A 18 -5.73 12.32 4.13
N SER A 19 -6.24 11.69 3.06
CA SER A 19 -5.56 11.71 1.76
C SER A 19 -5.61 13.05 1.04
N GLY A 20 -6.41 14.02 1.51
CA GLY A 20 -6.47 15.39 0.98
C GLY A 20 -6.84 15.55 -0.51
N SER A 21 -7.05 14.45 -1.23
CA SER A 21 -7.26 14.41 -2.68
C SER A 21 -8.58 13.72 -3.00
N ALA A 22 -9.50 14.45 -3.63
CA ALA A 22 -10.60 13.81 -4.34
C ALA A 22 -10.00 13.00 -5.51
N ARG A 23 -10.16 11.68 -5.50
CA ARG A 23 -9.70 10.77 -6.57
C ARG A 23 -10.12 11.17 -7.99
N SER A 24 -11.15 12.00 -8.10
CA SER A 24 -11.71 12.54 -9.35
C SER A 24 -11.12 13.89 -9.77
N SER A 25 -10.26 14.53 -8.97
CA SER A 25 -9.74 15.87 -9.24
C SER A 25 -8.71 15.93 -10.37
N GLY A 26 -8.19 14.78 -10.82
CA GLY A 26 -7.11 14.70 -11.81
C GLY A 26 -5.75 15.21 -11.30
N GLN A 27 -5.67 15.65 -10.04
CA GLN A 27 -4.44 16.08 -9.40
C GLN A 27 -3.64 14.86 -8.93
N GLN A 28 -2.32 15.03 -8.88
CA GLN A 28 -1.45 13.99 -8.34
C GLN A 28 -1.80 13.77 -6.85
N PRO A 29 -1.96 12.51 -6.41
CA PRO A 29 -2.20 12.23 -5.00
C PRO A 29 -1.00 12.69 -4.16
N PRO A 30 -1.23 13.09 -2.89
CA PRO A 30 -0.13 13.48 -2.01
C PRO A 30 0.79 12.29 -1.71
N ALA A 31 1.96 12.60 -1.17
CA ALA A 31 2.88 11.58 -0.67
C ALA A 31 2.19 10.70 0.38
N LEU A 32 2.48 9.40 0.33
CA LEU A 32 1.98 8.45 1.32
C LEU A 32 2.68 8.70 2.67
N PRO A 33 1.95 8.60 3.80
CA PRO A 33 2.56 8.56 5.11
C PRO A 33 3.49 7.35 5.28
N ASP A 34 4.53 7.50 6.09
CA ASP A 34 5.54 6.47 6.33
C ASP A 34 4.92 5.15 6.82
N ASP A 35 3.87 5.18 7.64
CA ASP A 35 3.23 3.96 8.14
C ASP A 35 2.53 3.16 7.03
N VAL A 36 1.92 3.85 6.05
CA VAL A 36 1.30 3.21 4.88
C VAL A 36 2.38 2.57 4.02
N ILE A 37 3.50 3.27 3.83
CA ILE A 37 4.67 2.78 3.08
C ILE A 37 5.21 1.51 3.75
N GLU A 38 5.53 1.54 5.03
CA GLU A 38 6.12 0.42 5.76
C GLU A 38 5.19 -0.80 5.79
N ARG A 39 3.89 -0.59 5.99
CA ARG A 39 2.90 -1.69 6.01
C ARG A 39 2.73 -2.32 4.63
N THR A 40 2.71 -1.52 3.57
CA THR A 40 2.63 -2.04 2.19
C THR A 40 3.93 -2.76 1.82
N ARG A 41 5.09 -2.22 2.20
CA ARG A 41 6.39 -2.87 2.01
C ARG A 41 6.42 -4.24 2.71
N ALA A 42 6.00 -4.30 3.97
CA ALA A 42 5.94 -5.56 4.73
C ALA A 42 5.09 -6.62 4.04
N ARG A 43 3.94 -6.25 3.45
CA ARG A 43 3.10 -7.19 2.68
C ARG A 43 3.78 -7.69 1.43
N TYR A 44 4.54 -6.86 0.72
CA TYR A 44 5.29 -7.34 -0.44
C TYR A 44 6.43 -8.28 -0.04
N LEU A 45 7.13 -8.01 1.06
CA LEU A 45 8.16 -8.90 1.58
C LEU A 45 7.56 -10.25 2.02
N GLU A 46 6.42 -10.21 2.70
CA GLU A 46 5.66 -11.41 3.07
C GLU A 46 5.18 -12.19 1.84
N ALA A 47 4.67 -11.50 0.81
CA ALA A 47 4.27 -12.14 -0.44
C ALA A 47 5.46 -12.80 -1.14
N TYR A 48 6.58 -12.09 -1.22
CA TYR A 48 7.81 -12.60 -1.81
C TYR A 48 8.29 -13.86 -1.09
N GLU A 49 8.36 -13.84 0.24
CA GLU A 49 8.80 -14.98 1.04
C GLU A 49 7.87 -16.18 0.88
N ARG A 50 6.55 -15.96 0.92
CA ARG A 50 5.57 -17.04 0.72
C ARG A 50 5.65 -17.69 -0.67
N LEU A 51 5.94 -16.89 -1.71
CA LEU A 51 6.00 -17.37 -3.09
C LEU A 51 7.33 -18.03 -3.43
N THR A 52 8.43 -17.54 -2.87
CA THR A 52 9.78 -17.98 -3.23
C THR A 52 10.42 -18.90 -2.20
N GLY A 53 9.88 -18.95 -0.97
CA GLY A 53 10.48 -19.63 0.17
C GLY A 53 11.72 -18.92 0.74
N HIS A 54 12.05 -17.72 0.29
CA HIS A 54 13.26 -16.99 0.69
C HIS A 54 12.91 -15.56 1.12
N ALA A 55 13.62 -15.05 2.13
CA ALA A 55 13.58 -13.64 2.44
C ALA A 55 14.29 -12.83 1.35
N LEU A 56 13.72 -11.67 0.97
CA LEU A 56 14.37 -10.76 0.04
C LEU A 56 15.53 -10.05 0.76
N ALA A 57 16.75 -10.25 0.30
CA ALA A 57 17.91 -9.47 0.73
C ALA A 57 17.89 -8.12 0.02
N LEU A 58 17.67 -7.05 0.78
CA LEU A 58 17.61 -5.66 0.31
C LEU A 58 18.89 -4.89 0.62
#